data_AF-A0A640KTK6-F1
#
_entry.id   AF-A0A640KTK6-F1
#
_cell.length_a   1.000
_cell.length_b   1.000
_cell.length_c   1.000
_cell.angle_alpha   90.00
_cell.angle_beta   90.00
_cell.angle_gamma   90.00
#
_symmetry.space_group_name_H-M   'P 1'
#
loop_
_entity.id
_entity.type
_entity.pdbx_description
1 polymer ?
#
loop_
_entity_poly.entity_id
_entity_poly.type
_entity_poly.pdbx_seq_one_letter_code
_entity_poly.pdbx_strand_id
1 'polypeptide(L)'
;MLPVFARHSARLSALHMQSYSTIEFGAQRQTHDMLRHTVERLWHPFTQGHRGADLSIYRFRENLADLCCPGNIFTCQVNGLVGGARVLEDFFSTLLSGFDIVHASVEGSRGKPLSNPADIYNYTGYYVLAHTRPFLGWKPSPASLRCAAHPPVLPETTSHSSAHYGFNGAAPETASRSAFLLNDSDGGHAIDARVTLGGESNGSSTVSTLAVPFTTYVEGLVDHSRLSHMVLRTPVMGLLRSLPECPEAVQKCLESRDALKVFATLRRAGVRPELITAETLLSASKRDPAWMSALGIL
;
A
#
# COMPACT_ATOMS: atom_id res chain seq x y z
N MET A 1 49.07 44.96 29.82
CA MET A 1 47.88 44.34 29.19
C MET A 1 48.34 43.13 28.41
N LEU A 2 48.01 41.92 28.88
CA LEU A 2 48.23 40.65 28.20
C LEU A 2 46.91 39.85 28.28
N PRO A 3 46.40 39.26 27.19
CA PRO A 3 45.17 38.49 27.25
C PRO A 3 45.45 37.06 27.73
N VAL A 4 44.70 36.64 28.75
CA VAL A 4 44.70 35.27 29.29
C VAL A 4 43.74 34.43 28.45
N PHE A 5 44.25 33.43 27.74
CA PHE A 5 43.44 32.45 27.02
C PHE A 5 42.95 31.35 27.99
N ALA A 6 41.68 31.38 28.34
CA ALA A 6 41.02 30.31 29.08
C ALA A 6 40.65 29.15 28.13
N ARG A 7 41.31 27.99 28.28
CA ARG A 7 40.96 26.76 27.55
C ARG A 7 39.63 26.19 28.06
N HIS A 8 38.68 25.97 27.17
CA HIS A 8 37.45 25.25 27.47
C HIS A 8 37.73 23.74 27.56
N SER A 9 37.63 23.20 28.76
CA SER A 9 37.67 21.75 29.00
C SER A 9 36.36 21.12 28.55
N ALA A 10 36.34 20.51 27.36
CA ALA A 10 35.21 19.71 26.92
C ALA A 10 35.12 18.42 27.77
N ARG A 11 34.06 18.30 28.58
CA ARG A 11 33.69 17.04 29.25
C ARG A 11 33.03 16.13 28.22
N LEU A 12 33.73 15.08 27.81
CA LEU A 12 33.13 13.94 27.10
C LEU A 12 32.21 13.20 28.07
N SER A 13 30.91 13.46 27.99
CA SER A 13 29.91 12.64 28.67
C SER A 13 29.89 11.27 28.00
N ALA A 14 30.31 10.23 28.74
CA ALA A 14 30.19 8.86 28.30
C ALA A 14 28.72 8.56 28.01
N LEU A 15 28.39 8.26 26.75
CA LEU A 15 27.06 7.85 26.34
C LEU A 15 26.70 6.57 27.11
N HIS A 16 25.62 6.64 27.88
CA HIS A 16 25.08 5.51 28.62
C HIS A 16 24.62 4.47 27.59
N MET A 17 25.43 3.44 27.39
CA MET A 17 25.08 2.33 26.52
C MET A 17 24.02 1.52 27.27
N GLN A 18 22.74 1.75 26.97
CA GLN A 18 21.66 0.92 27.50
C GLN A 18 21.89 -0.52 27.02
N SER A 19 22.27 -1.40 27.94
CA SER A 19 22.38 -2.83 27.70
C SER A 19 20.98 -3.41 27.58
N TYR A 20 20.43 -3.39 26.37
CA TYR A 20 19.21 -4.12 26.03
C TYR A 20 19.44 -5.61 26.24
N SER A 21 18.54 -6.26 26.98
CA SER A 21 18.69 -7.68 27.33
C SER A 21 18.51 -8.54 26.08
N THR A 22 19.32 -9.59 25.93
CA THR A 22 19.22 -10.58 24.83
C THR A 22 17.83 -11.23 24.72
N ILE A 23 17.03 -11.20 25.78
CA ILE A 23 15.68 -11.77 25.83
C ILE A 23 14.68 -10.93 25.02
N GLU A 24 14.82 -9.59 25.01
CA GLU A 24 13.91 -8.70 24.28
C GLU A 24 14.04 -8.86 22.75
N PHE A 25 15.25 -9.15 22.26
CA PHE A 25 15.51 -9.38 20.83
C PHE A 25 14.77 -10.61 20.28
N GLY A 26 14.60 -11.65 21.11
CA GLY A 26 13.91 -12.88 20.70
C GLY A 26 12.41 -12.65 20.45
N ALA A 27 11.74 -12.02 21.42
CA ALA A 27 10.31 -11.71 21.32
C ALA A 27 10.03 -10.73 20.17
N GLN A 28 10.88 -9.70 19.99
CA GLN A 28 10.74 -8.73 18.90
C GLN A 28 10.85 -9.39 17.52
N ARG A 29 11.82 -10.29 17.34
CA ARG A 29 12.00 -11.02 16.08
C ARG A 29 10.81 -11.93 15.79
N GLN A 30 10.29 -12.63 16.79
CA GLN A 30 9.12 -13.48 16.65
C GLN A 30 7.88 -12.66 16.24
N THR A 31 7.65 -11.51 16.88
CA THR A 31 6.55 -10.60 16.52
C THR A 31 6.69 -10.09 15.09
N HIS A 32 7.90 -9.68 14.68
CA HIS A 32 8.16 -9.25 13.31
C HIS A 32 7.89 -10.37 12.28
N ASP A 33 8.39 -11.58 12.52
CA ASP A 33 8.17 -12.71 11.61
C ASP A 33 6.69 -13.10 11.51
N MET A 34 5.95 -13.02 12.62
CA MET A 34 4.50 -13.23 12.67
C MET A 34 3.75 -12.16 11.85
N LEU A 35 4.05 -10.87 12.07
CA LEU A 35 3.40 -9.78 11.35
C LEU A 35 3.70 -9.82 9.86
N ARG A 36 4.95 -10.12 9.48
CA ARG A 36 5.33 -10.37 8.09
C ARG A 36 4.47 -11.47 7.47
N HIS A 37 4.38 -12.61 8.15
CA HIS A 37 3.58 -13.73 7.66
C HIS A 37 2.10 -13.35 7.49
N THR A 38 1.57 -12.52 8.38
CA THR A 38 0.22 -11.98 8.27
C THR A 38 0.05 -11.08 7.03
N VAL A 39 1.03 -10.23 6.71
CA VAL A 39 1.02 -9.43 5.47
C VAL A 39 1.12 -10.33 4.24
N GLU A 40 1.97 -11.37 4.25
CA GLU A 40 2.05 -12.34 3.15
C GLU A 40 0.72 -13.08 2.95
N ARG A 41 0.06 -13.48 4.05
CA ARG A 41 -1.27 -14.11 4.02
C ARG A 41 -2.37 -13.19 3.49
N LEU A 42 -2.27 -11.88 3.68
CA LEU A 42 -3.21 -10.92 3.10
C LEU A 42 -3.21 -11.00 1.57
N TRP A 43 -2.03 -11.14 0.96
CA TRP A 43 -1.85 -11.21 -0.49
C TRP A 43 -2.04 -12.61 -1.07
N HIS A 44 -1.95 -13.66 -0.24
CA HIS A 44 -2.02 -15.06 -0.65
C HIS A 44 -3.24 -15.43 -1.53
N PRO A 45 -4.47 -14.97 -1.26
CA PRO A 45 -5.63 -15.22 -2.12
C PRO A 45 -5.38 -14.92 -3.61
N PHE A 46 -4.62 -13.87 -3.91
CA PHE A 46 -4.37 -13.40 -5.27
C PHE A 46 -3.26 -14.18 -6.00
N THR A 47 -2.41 -14.89 -5.25
CA THR A 47 -1.28 -15.65 -5.81
C THR A 47 -1.62 -17.11 -6.12
N GLN A 48 -2.85 -17.56 -5.84
CA GLN A 48 -3.33 -18.92 -6.08
C GLN A 48 -3.68 -19.22 -7.55
N GLY A 49 -3.45 -18.27 -8.48
CA GLY A 49 -3.76 -18.44 -9.89
C GLY A 49 -5.23 -18.25 -10.27
N HIS A 50 -6.09 -17.93 -9.29
CA HIS A 50 -7.47 -17.51 -9.55
C HIS A 50 -7.50 -16.19 -10.32
N ARG A 51 -8.52 -16.04 -11.18
CA ARG A 51 -8.73 -14.86 -12.04
C ARG A 51 -10.20 -14.53 -12.07
N GLY A 52 -10.54 -13.25 -11.99
CA GLY A 52 -11.93 -12.82 -11.86
C GLY A 52 -12.10 -11.48 -11.18
N ALA A 53 -13.24 -10.84 -11.45
CA ALA A 53 -13.53 -9.49 -10.96
C ALA A 53 -14.15 -9.46 -9.56
N ASP A 54 -14.57 -10.62 -9.06
CA ASP A 54 -15.23 -10.76 -7.76
C ASP A 54 -14.24 -11.30 -6.73
N LEU A 55 -14.26 -10.69 -5.54
CA LEU A 55 -13.47 -11.09 -4.38
C LEU A 55 -13.85 -12.49 -3.87
N SER A 56 -15.08 -12.94 -4.12
CA SER A 56 -15.55 -14.27 -3.74
C SER A 56 -14.72 -15.39 -4.39
N ILE A 57 -14.26 -15.18 -5.64
CA ILE A 57 -13.42 -16.12 -6.38
C ILE A 57 -12.08 -16.36 -5.67
N TYR A 58 -11.57 -15.35 -4.98
CA TYR A 58 -10.32 -15.42 -4.23
C TYR A 58 -10.53 -15.85 -2.78
N ARG A 59 -11.77 -16.02 -2.31
CA ARG A 59 -12.09 -16.21 -0.88
C ARG A 59 -11.46 -15.13 0.02
N PHE A 60 -11.40 -13.91 -0.51
CA PHE A 60 -10.68 -12.82 0.14
C PHE A 60 -11.33 -12.43 1.48
N ARG A 61 -12.66 -12.47 1.56
CA ARG A 61 -13.41 -12.11 2.77
C ARG A 61 -13.17 -13.09 3.90
N GLU A 62 -13.18 -14.38 3.59
CA GLU A 62 -12.89 -15.45 4.55
C GLU A 62 -11.44 -15.33 5.05
N ASN A 63 -10.49 -15.17 4.13
CA ASN A 63 -9.09 -14.96 4.49
C ASN A 63 -8.89 -13.72 5.36
N LEU A 64 -9.54 -12.60 5.02
CA LEU A 64 -9.45 -11.37 5.82
C LEU A 64 -10.07 -11.54 7.21
N ALA A 65 -11.22 -12.22 7.32
CA ALA A 65 -11.86 -12.50 8.61
C ALA A 65 -10.99 -13.37 9.53
N ASP A 66 -10.18 -14.28 8.96
CA ASP A 66 -9.23 -15.10 9.70
C ASP A 66 -8.00 -14.32 10.19
N LEU A 67 -7.59 -13.27 9.46
CA LEU A 67 -6.45 -12.42 9.82
C LEU A 67 -6.82 -11.33 10.83
N CYS A 68 -8.06 -10.84 10.78
CA CYS A 68 -8.49 -9.70 11.58
C CYS A 68 -9.05 -10.11 12.95
N CYS A 69 -9.00 -9.18 13.91
CA CYS A 69 -9.74 -9.32 15.16
C CYS A 69 -11.24 -9.43 14.87
N PRO A 70 -11.97 -10.36 15.51
CA PRO A 70 -13.40 -10.47 15.31
C PRO A 70 -14.13 -9.21 15.82
N GLY A 71 -15.31 -8.95 15.26
CA GLY A 71 -16.13 -7.78 15.61
C GLY A 71 -15.63 -6.48 14.98
N ASN A 72 -15.96 -5.35 15.62
CA ASN A 72 -15.67 -4.00 15.10
C ASN A 72 -14.32 -3.43 15.57
N ILE A 73 -13.40 -4.28 16.01
CA ILE A 73 -12.10 -3.87 16.57
C ILE A 73 -11.10 -3.58 15.45
N PHE A 74 -11.20 -4.30 14.33
CA PHE A 74 -10.30 -4.12 13.20
C PHE A 74 -10.55 -2.79 12.48
N THR A 75 -9.49 -2.00 12.38
CA THR A 75 -9.48 -0.75 11.61
C THR A 75 -8.48 -0.86 10.46
N CYS A 76 -8.82 -0.24 9.33
CA CYS A 76 -7.99 -0.24 8.15
C CYS A 76 -7.96 1.15 7.51
N GLN A 77 -6.81 1.53 6.99
CA GLN A 77 -6.64 2.71 6.18
C GLN A 77 -6.04 2.32 4.83
N VAL A 78 -6.66 2.74 3.72
CA VAL A 78 -6.11 2.53 2.37
C VAL A 78 -5.90 3.90 1.71
N ASN A 79 -4.66 4.25 1.40
CA ASN A 79 -4.30 5.54 0.77
C ASN A 79 -4.94 6.76 1.45
N GLY A 80 -4.92 6.78 2.80
CA GLY A 80 -5.52 7.86 3.58
C GLY A 80 -6.98 7.64 3.97
N LEU A 81 -7.73 6.79 3.25
CA LEU A 81 -9.14 6.52 3.53
C LEU A 81 -9.28 5.57 4.73
N VAL A 82 -9.86 6.04 5.83
CA VAL A 82 -10.03 5.29 7.07
C VAL A 82 -11.37 4.54 7.08
N GLY A 83 -11.36 3.30 7.57
CA GLY A 83 -12.54 2.48 7.83
C GLY A 83 -12.16 1.15 8.47
N GLY A 84 -12.81 0.06 8.03
CA GLY A 84 -12.49 -1.31 8.44
C GLY A 84 -12.24 -2.20 7.23
N ALA A 85 -12.55 -3.49 7.35
CA ALA A 85 -12.43 -4.47 6.26
C ALA A 85 -13.07 -4.01 4.94
N ARG A 86 -14.19 -3.29 5.03
CA ARG A 86 -14.91 -2.75 3.86
C ARG A 86 -14.06 -1.85 2.97
N VAL A 87 -13.22 -0.99 3.54
CA VAL A 87 -12.38 -0.08 2.73
C VAL A 87 -11.36 -0.86 1.90
N LEU A 88 -10.82 -1.93 2.48
CA LEU A 88 -9.90 -2.83 1.81
C LEU A 88 -10.59 -3.66 0.72
N GLU A 89 -11.79 -4.17 1.02
CA GLU A 89 -12.62 -4.86 0.03
C GLU A 89 -12.98 -3.94 -1.15
N ASP A 90 -13.41 -2.70 -0.88
CA ASP A 90 -13.77 -1.74 -1.93
C ASP A 90 -12.55 -1.40 -2.80
N PHE A 91 -11.37 -1.27 -2.19
CA PHE A 91 -10.11 -1.08 -2.91
C PHE A 91 -9.81 -2.25 -3.85
N PHE A 92 -9.76 -3.49 -3.34
CA PHE A 92 -9.45 -4.65 -4.17
C PHE A 92 -10.55 -4.93 -5.21
N SER A 93 -11.83 -4.75 -4.87
CA SER A 93 -12.93 -4.87 -5.82
C SER A 93 -12.81 -3.87 -6.97
N THR A 94 -12.38 -2.64 -6.66
CA THR A 94 -12.09 -1.62 -7.68
C THR A 94 -10.95 -2.06 -8.59
N LEU A 95 -9.84 -2.52 -8.01
CA LEU A 95 -8.68 -2.98 -8.76
C LEU A 95 -9.01 -4.19 -9.65
N LEU A 96 -9.67 -5.19 -9.07
CA LEU A 96 -10.04 -6.43 -9.74
C LEU A 96 -11.08 -6.23 -10.84
N SER A 97 -11.80 -5.10 -10.84
CA SER A 97 -12.75 -4.78 -11.90
C SER A 97 -12.11 -4.58 -13.27
N GLY A 98 -10.82 -4.23 -13.32
CA GLY A 98 -10.05 -4.07 -14.56
C GLY A 98 -8.89 -5.05 -14.73
N PHE A 99 -8.35 -5.50 -13.59
CA PHE A 99 -7.06 -6.16 -13.53
C PHE A 99 -7.17 -7.49 -12.79
N ASP A 100 -6.23 -8.39 -13.05
CA ASP A 100 -5.95 -9.51 -12.17
C ASP A 100 -4.60 -9.27 -11.49
N ILE A 101 -4.51 -9.55 -10.20
CA ILE A 101 -3.24 -9.56 -9.49
C ILE A 101 -2.56 -10.90 -9.81
N VAL A 102 -1.50 -10.86 -10.60
CA VAL A 102 -0.81 -12.08 -11.07
C VAL A 102 0.34 -12.50 -10.17
N HIS A 103 0.88 -11.54 -9.42
CA HIS A 103 1.98 -11.76 -8.49
C HIS A 103 1.89 -10.71 -7.37
N ALA A 104 2.31 -11.09 -6.17
CA ALA A 104 2.50 -10.19 -5.05
C ALA A 104 3.71 -10.68 -4.25
N SER A 105 4.58 -9.76 -3.90
CA SER A 105 5.79 -10.01 -3.13
C SER A 105 5.86 -9.02 -1.98
N VAL A 106 6.02 -9.53 -0.77
CA VAL A 106 6.31 -8.73 0.43
C VAL A 106 7.82 -8.75 0.59
N GLU A 107 8.44 -7.59 0.40
CA GLU A 107 9.85 -7.41 0.67
C GLU A 107 10.05 -7.34 2.18
N GLY A 108 10.60 -8.41 2.74
CA GLY A 108 11.11 -8.34 4.10
C GLY A 108 12.52 -7.77 4.09
N SER A 109 12.82 -6.91 5.06
CA SER A 109 14.18 -6.48 5.44
C SER A 109 15.00 -7.64 6.02
N ARG A 110 14.97 -8.84 5.40
CA ARG A 110 15.77 -10.00 5.81
C ARG A 110 17.25 -9.63 5.66
N GLY A 111 17.85 -9.17 6.75
CA GLY A 111 19.28 -8.88 6.86
C GLY A 111 19.65 -7.42 7.13
N LYS A 112 18.72 -6.46 7.08
CA LYS A 112 19.01 -5.14 7.65
C LYS A 112 18.67 -5.21 9.14
N PRO A 113 19.65 -5.06 10.06
CA PRO A 113 19.31 -4.91 11.47
C PRO A 113 18.29 -3.78 11.58
N LEU A 114 17.21 -4.02 12.34
CA LEU A 114 16.18 -3.02 12.60
C LEU A 114 16.86 -1.83 13.27
N SER A 115 17.28 -0.85 12.47
CA SER A 115 17.97 0.35 12.94
C SER A 115 17.03 1.21 13.79
N ASN A 116 15.73 1.09 13.54
CA ASN A 116 14.69 1.79 14.27
C ASN A 116 13.60 0.80 14.72
N PRO A 117 13.22 0.77 16.01
CA PRO A 117 12.09 -0.02 16.49
C PRO A 117 10.76 0.36 15.81
N ALA A 118 10.64 1.56 15.24
CA ALA A 118 9.48 1.93 14.43
C ALA A 118 9.33 1.11 13.13
N ASP A 119 10.41 0.47 12.65
CA ASP A 119 10.39 -0.27 11.39
C ASP A 119 9.76 -1.68 11.54
N ILE A 120 9.54 -2.16 12.77
CA ILE A 120 9.00 -3.51 13.05
C ILE A 120 7.62 -3.73 12.39
N TYR A 121 6.87 -2.65 12.24
CA TYR A 121 5.49 -2.68 11.77
C TYR A 121 5.36 -2.27 10.30
N ASN A 122 6.44 -1.83 9.66
CA ASN A 122 6.43 -1.29 8.31
C ASN A 122 6.98 -2.31 7.31
N TYR A 123 6.13 -2.76 6.39
CA TYR A 123 6.47 -3.70 5.34
C TYR A 123 6.40 -2.99 3.99
N THR A 124 7.30 -3.33 3.08
CA THR A 124 7.26 -2.86 1.70
C THR A 124 7.10 -4.04 0.76
N GLY A 125 6.74 -3.77 -0.48
CA GLY A 125 6.63 -4.82 -1.48
C GLY A 125 6.08 -4.29 -2.78
N TYR A 126 5.72 -5.21 -3.65
CA TYR A 126 5.05 -4.89 -4.90
C TYR A 126 4.05 -5.98 -5.27
N TYR A 127 3.03 -5.60 -6.05
CA TYR A 127 2.17 -6.55 -6.75
C TYR A 127 2.12 -6.22 -8.23
N VAL A 128 1.84 -7.23 -9.04
CA VAL A 128 1.83 -7.12 -10.50
C VAL A 128 0.40 -7.28 -10.98
N LEU A 129 -0.07 -6.28 -11.71
CA LEU A 129 -1.39 -6.24 -12.32
C LEU A 129 -1.30 -6.64 -13.77
N ALA A 130 -2.07 -7.63 -14.19
CA ALA A 130 -2.36 -7.88 -15.59
C ALA A 130 -3.71 -7.27 -15.95
N HIS A 131 -3.78 -6.49 -17.02
CA HIS A 131 -5.08 -6.00 -17.50
C HIS A 131 -5.78 -7.09 -18.30
N THR A 132 -6.89 -7.60 -17.79
CA THR A 132 -7.60 -8.75 -18.37
C THR A 132 -9.02 -8.41 -18.82
N ARG A 133 -9.55 -7.24 -18.46
CA ARG A 133 -10.93 -6.83 -18.76
C ARG A 133 -11.06 -5.30 -18.82
N PRO A 134 -12.02 -4.77 -19.60
CA PRO A 134 -12.23 -3.33 -19.67
C PRO A 134 -12.42 -2.72 -18.26
N PHE A 135 -11.62 -1.70 -17.96
CA PHE A 135 -11.67 -0.96 -16.72
C PHE A 135 -12.31 0.39 -16.96
N LEU A 136 -13.51 0.65 -16.41
CA LEU A 136 -14.21 1.93 -16.61
C LEU A 136 -14.51 2.25 -18.08
N GLY A 137 -14.65 1.21 -18.92
CA GLY A 137 -14.79 1.32 -20.38
C GLY A 137 -13.47 1.43 -21.14
N TRP A 138 -12.34 1.59 -20.45
CA TRP A 138 -11.02 1.63 -21.05
C TRP A 138 -10.42 0.23 -21.23
N LYS A 139 -9.78 0.01 -22.37
CA LYS A 139 -8.98 -1.16 -22.70
C LYS A 139 -7.60 -0.68 -23.15
N PRO A 140 -6.59 -0.59 -22.26
CA PRO A 140 -5.23 -0.25 -22.64
C PRO A 140 -4.72 -1.24 -23.67
N SER A 141 -3.95 -0.75 -24.64
CA SER A 141 -3.22 -1.63 -25.51
C SER A 141 -2.20 -2.45 -24.69
N PRO A 142 -1.81 -3.64 -25.18
CA PRO A 142 -0.78 -4.39 -24.50
C PRO A 142 0.56 -3.64 -24.34
N ALA A 143 0.84 -2.64 -25.18
CA ALA A 143 2.08 -1.88 -25.08
C ALA A 143 2.07 -0.88 -23.91
N SER A 144 0.91 -0.34 -23.52
CA SER A 144 0.84 0.83 -22.63
C SER A 144 1.05 0.53 -21.15
N LEU A 145 0.84 -0.71 -20.70
CA LEU A 145 1.08 -1.07 -19.28
C LEU A 145 2.55 -1.32 -18.96
N ARG A 146 3.40 -1.37 -19.99
CA ARG A 146 4.84 -1.39 -19.80
C ARG A 146 5.22 -0.01 -19.28
N CYS A 147 5.42 0.10 -17.97
CA CYS A 147 6.04 1.28 -17.42
C CYS A 147 7.39 1.45 -18.12
N ALA A 148 7.64 2.62 -18.71
CA ALA A 148 8.89 2.89 -19.40
C ALA A 148 10.02 2.58 -18.42
N ALA A 149 10.83 1.57 -18.75
CA ALA A 149 11.95 1.17 -17.92
C ALA A 149 12.81 2.42 -17.71
N HIS A 150 12.79 2.98 -16.49
CA HIS A 150 13.87 3.86 -16.11
C HIS A 150 15.11 2.97 -16.08
N PRO A 151 16.19 3.34 -16.81
CA PRO A 151 17.43 2.57 -16.73
C PRO A 151 17.83 2.46 -15.26
N PRO A 152 18.26 1.28 -14.79
CA PRO A 152 18.61 1.09 -13.40
C PRO A 152 19.70 2.10 -13.05
N VAL A 153 19.35 3.08 -12.22
CA VAL A 153 20.33 3.99 -11.64
C VAL A 153 21.14 3.13 -10.68
N LEU A 154 22.34 2.74 -11.13
CA LEU A 154 23.37 2.16 -10.28
C LEU A 154 23.53 3.09 -9.06
N PRO A 155 23.59 2.56 -7.83
CA PRO A 155 23.72 3.39 -6.65
C PRO A 155 25.06 4.12 -6.69
N GLU A 156 25.04 5.40 -7.05
CA GLU A 156 26.15 6.30 -6.80
C GLU A 156 26.37 6.37 -5.29
N THR A 157 27.60 6.09 -4.88
CA THR A 157 28.05 6.04 -3.50
C THR A 157 28.02 7.45 -2.92
N THR A 158 26.88 7.90 -2.38
CA THR A 158 26.78 9.24 -1.78
C THR A 158 27.29 9.20 -0.34
N SER A 159 28.44 9.83 -0.14
CA SER A 159 28.99 10.21 1.16
C SER A 159 28.01 11.08 1.96
N HIS A 160 27.61 10.61 3.13
CA HIS A 160 26.70 11.32 4.04
C HIS A 160 27.35 12.59 4.62
N SER A 161 26.78 13.76 4.30
CA SER A 161 26.97 14.98 5.07
C SER A 161 25.88 15.06 6.15
N SER A 162 26.31 15.05 7.41
CA SER A 162 25.48 15.12 8.61
C SER A 162 24.95 16.54 8.83
N ALA A 163 23.64 16.74 8.67
CA ALA A 163 22.96 17.96 9.14
C ALA A 163 22.35 17.71 10.53
N HIS A 164 22.86 18.43 11.53
CA HIS A 164 22.33 18.48 12.88
C HIS A 164 21.03 19.30 12.91
N TYR A 165 19.93 18.71 13.38
CA TYR A 165 18.75 19.45 13.83
C TYR A 165 18.61 19.34 15.35
N GLY A 166 18.62 20.49 16.03
CA GLY A 166 18.36 20.61 17.45
C GLY A 166 16.87 20.64 17.73
N PHE A 167 16.39 19.72 18.58
CA PHE A 167 15.02 19.64 19.05
C PHE A 167 14.97 20.13 20.51
N ASN A 168 14.28 21.25 20.76
CA ASN A 168 14.02 21.73 22.11
C ASN A 168 12.70 21.15 22.61
N GLY A 169 12.75 20.47 23.75
CA GLY A 169 11.62 19.77 24.34
C GLY A 169 10.65 20.67 25.10
N ALA A 170 9.38 20.28 25.06
CA ALA A 170 8.46 20.35 26.19
C ALA A 170 7.32 19.35 25.94
N ALA A 171 7.12 18.42 26.87
CA ALA A 171 5.91 17.59 27.00
C ALA A 171 4.98 18.26 28.05
N PRO A 172 3.68 17.92 28.15
CA PRO A 172 3.26 16.57 28.56
C PRO A 172 2.02 15.98 27.84
N GLU A 173 2.02 14.64 27.85
CA GLU A 173 0.93 13.68 28.09
C GLU A 173 -0.38 13.61 27.26
N THR A 174 -0.70 12.35 26.92
CA THR A 174 -2.00 11.75 26.55
C THR A 174 -2.74 12.27 25.32
N ALA A 175 -2.23 11.91 24.13
CA ALA A 175 -3.08 11.66 22.96
C ALA A 175 -2.38 10.67 22.02
N SER A 176 -3.15 9.69 21.51
CA SER A 176 -2.74 8.76 20.44
C SER A 176 -2.06 9.51 19.29
N ARG A 177 -0.73 9.48 19.28
CA ARG A 177 0.10 10.02 18.19
C ARG A 177 0.13 9.03 17.04
N SER A 178 -0.96 9.00 16.28
CA SER A 178 -0.98 8.56 14.88
C SER A 178 -1.00 9.81 13.99
N ALA A 179 0.01 10.65 14.12
CA ALA A 179 0.27 11.77 13.22
C ALA A 179 1.60 11.49 12.50
N PHE A 180 1.65 10.39 11.74
CA PHE A 180 2.68 10.22 10.72
C PHE A 180 2.31 11.12 9.54
N LEU A 181 2.78 12.37 9.60
CA LEU A 181 3.02 13.18 8.40
C LEU A 181 4.19 12.55 7.64
N LEU A 182 3.94 11.43 6.96
CA LEU A 182 4.76 11.06 5.83
C LEU A 182 4.41 12.08 4.74
N ASN A 183 5.35 12.98 4.44
CA ASN A 183 5.26 13.88 3.30
C ASN A 183 4.94 13.02 2.06
N ASP A 184 3.76 13.22 1.46
CA ASP A 184 3.36 12.66 0.17
C ASP A 184 4.12 13.39 -0.97
N SER A 185 5.45 13.36 -0.90
CA SER A 185 6.33 14.05 -1.85
C SER A 185 7.66 13.32 -1.92
N ASP A 186 7.72 12.23 -2.66
CA ASP A 186 8.60 12.18 -3.84
C ASP A 186 8.23 10.99 -4.74
N GLY A 187 8.44 11.14 -6.04
CA GLY A 187 7.93 10.24 -7.09
C GLY A 187 8.14 8.75 -6.78
N GLY A 188 7.02 8.01 -6.66
CA GLY A 188 7.06 6.55 -6.59
C GLY A 188 7.64 5.99 -7.89
N HIS A 189 8.92 5.61 -7.87
CA HIS A 189 9.58 4.98 -9.00
C HIS A 189 8.98 3.59 -9.24
N ALA A 190 8.53 3.34 -10.48
CA ALA A 190 8.10 2.02 -10.89
C ALA A 190 9.30 1.07 -10.93
N ILE A 191 9.22 -0.05 -10.22
CA ILE A 191 10.23 -1.11 -10.23
C ILE A 191 9.93 -2.04 -11.40
N ASP A 192 10.92 -2.30 -12.27
CA ASP A 192 10.79 -3.25 -13.37
C ASP A 192 10.88 -4.69 -12.84
N ALA A 193 9.72 -5.30 -12.59
CA ALA A 193 9.60 -6.71 -12.27
C ALA A 193 9.19 -7.50 -13.52
N ARG A 194 10.17 -8.07 -14.24
CA ARG A 194 9.89 -9.04 -15.31
C ARG A 194 9.49 -10.38 -14.71
N VAL A 195 8.18 -10.60 -14.59
CA VAL A 195 7.62 -11.92 -14.23
C VAL A 195 7.62 -12.79 -15.48
N THR A 196 8.52 -13.78 -15.52
CA THR A 196 8.53 -14.80 -16.58
C THR A 196 7.50 -15.87 -16.20
N LEU A 197 6.31 -15.80 -16.78
CA LEU A 197 5.29 -16.85 -16.61
C LEU A 197 5.72 -18.06 -17.45
N GLY A 198 6.19 -19.11 -16.80
CA GLY A 198 6.59 -20.36 -17.44
C GLY A 198 5.38 -21.09 -18.04
N GLY A 199 5.11 -20.86 -19.32
CA GLY A 199 4.13 -21.60 -20.10
C GLY A 199 4.73 -22.00 -21.44
N GLU A 200 4.76 -23.30 -21.73
CA GLU A 200 5.35 -23.86 -22.94
C GLU A 200 4.55 -23.48 -24.20
N SER A 201 5.30 -23.33 -25.29
CA SER A 201 4.96 -22.78 -26.60
C SER A 201 3.61 -23.21 -27.21
N ASN A 202 2.79 -22.22 -27.60
CA ASN A 202 2.45 -21.94 -29.00
C ASN A 202 1.51 -20.72 -29.08
N GLY A 203 2.09 -19.53 -29.29
CA GLY A 203 1.38 -18.26 -29.37
C GLY A 203 1.60 -17.37 -28.14
N SER A 204 2.76 -16.72 -28.06
CA SER A 204 3.09 -15.80 -26.96
C SER A 204 2.27 -14.50 -27.08
N SER A 205 1.02 -14.51 -26.63
CA SER A 205 0.30 -13.27 -26.31
C SER A 205 1.00 -12.65 -25.09
N THR A 206 1.82 -11.62 -25.30
CA THR A 206 2.45 -10.91 -24.19
C THR A 206 1.35 -10.20 -23.40
N VAL A 207 0.99 -10.75 -22.24
CA VAL A 207 0.07 -10.12 -21.31
C VAL A 207 0.77 -8.92 -20.69
N SER A 208 0.05 -7.82 -20.61
CA SER A 208 0.62 -6.54 -20.23
C SER A 208 0.47 -6.32 -18.76
N THR A 209 1.61 -6.10 -18.12
CA THR A 209 1.72 -6.11 -16.67
C THR A 209 2.22 -4.78 -16.14
N LEU A 210 1.63 -4.32 -15.04
CA LEU A 210 2.06 -3.15 -14.29
C LEU A 210 2.50 -3.59 -12.88
N ALA A 211 3.77 -3.39 -12.56
CA ALA A 211 4.28 -3.58 -11.21
C ALA A 211 3.96 -2.34 -10.36
N VAL A 212 3.35 -2.56 -9.20
CA VAL A 212 2.86 -1.51 -8.32
C VAL A 212 3.48 -1.69 -6.94
N PRO A 213 4.29 -0.71 -6.48
CA PRO A 213 4.83 -0.77 -5.13
C PRO A 213 3.73 -0.55 -4.10
N PHE A 214 3.95 -1.06 -2.89
CA PHE A 214 3.12 -0.74 -1.74
C PHE A 214 3.96 -0.66 -0.48
N THR A 215 3.43 0.04 0.50
CA THR A 215 3.86 -0.04 1.89
C THR A 215 2.67 -0.41 2.76
N THR A 216 2.90 -1.27 3.75
CA THR A 216 1.88 -1.74 4.67
C THR A 216 2.40 -1.59 6.10
N TYR A 217 1.68 -0.80 6.90
CA TYR A 217 1.85 -0.77 8.34
C TYR A 217 0.83 -1.71 8.99
N VAL A 218 1.25 -2.55 9.93
CA VAL A 218 0.35 -3.45 10.66
C VAL A 218 0.58 -3.38 12.15
N GLU A 219 -0.51 -3.31 12.91
CA GLU A 219 -0.52 -3.53 14.36
C GLU A 219 -1.35 -4.78 14.65
N GLY A 220 -0.84 -5.62 15.54
CA GLY A 220 -1.49 -6.87 15.94
C GLY A 220 -1.65 -6.96 17.45
N LEU A 221 -2.60 -7.79 17.88
CA LEU A 221 -2.72 -8.21 19.28
C LEU A 221 -1.73 -9.33 19.58
N VAL A 222 -1.02 -9.19 20.70
CA VAL A 222 -0.01 -10.16 21.17
C VAL A 222 -0.62 -11.55 21.40
N ASP A 223 -1.87 -11.63 21.86
CA ASP A 223 -2.43 -12.90 22.35
C ASP A 223 -2.96 -13.83 21.25
N HIS A 224 -3.22 -13.34 20.03
CA HIS A 224 -3.91 -14.12 18.99
C HIS A 224 -3.37 -13.96 17.56
N SER A 225 -2.25 -13.25 17.36
CA SER A 225 -1.69 -13.01 16.02
C SER A 225 -2.67 -12.36 15.02
N ARG A 226 -3.72 -11.71 15.54
CA ARG A 226 -4.77 -11.06 14.74
C ARG A 226 -4.47 -9.57 14.60
N LEU A 227 -4.77 -9.04 13.42
CA LEU A 227 -4.63 -7.62 13.11
C LEU A 227 -5.68 -6.79 13.85
N SER A 228 -5.24 -5.76 14.57
CA SER A 228 -6.09 -4.71 15.13
C SER A 228 -6.14 -3.51 14.20
N HIS A 229 -5.02 -3.16 13.57
CA HIS A 229 -4.90 -2.02 12.68
C HIS A 229 -4.03 -2.34 11.46
N MET A 230 -4.41 -1.81 10.30
CA MET A 230 -3.60 -1.92 9.10
C MET A 230 -3.69 -0.63 8.25
N VAL A 231 -2.54 -0.11 7.81
CA VAL A 231 -2.48 0.95 6.80
C VAL A 231 -1.84 0.39 5.55
N LEU A 232 -2.56 0.39 4.43
CA LEU A 232 -2.04 0.05 3.10
C LEU A 232 -1.88 1.33 2.29
N ARG A 233 -0.66 1.60 1.82
CA ARG A 233 -0.37 2.68 0.88
C ARG A 233 0.12 2.08 -0.43
N THR A 234 -0.50 2.49 -1.52
CA THR A 234 -0.15 2.03 -2.87
C THR A 234 -0.54 3.09 -3.90
N PRO A 235 0.37 3.51 -4.78
CA PRO A 235 0.13 4.59 -5.73
C PRO A 235 -0.65 4.13 -6.96
N VAL A 236 -1.32 2.97 -6.91
CA VAL A 236 -1.94 2.33 -8.09
C VAL A 236 -2.84 3.26 -8.89
N MET A 237 -3.69 4.04 -8.22
CA MET A 237 -4.58 4.97 -8.91
C MET A 237 -3.81 6.11 -9.57
N GLY A 238 -2.69 6.57 -8.97
CA GLY A 238 -1.79 7.54 -9.59
C GLY A 238 -1.07 6.97 -10.81
N LEU A 239 -0.53 5.74 -10.68
CA LEU A 239 0.15 5.04 -11.76
C LEU A 239 -0.79 4.80 -12.94
N LEU A 240 -2.01 4.33 -12.69
CA LEU A 240 -3.00 4.10 -13.73
C LEU A 240 -3.37 5.38 -14.50
N ARG A 241 -3.44 6.52 -13.81
CA ARG A 241 -3.68 7.84 -14.43
C ARG A 241 -2.53 8.29 -15.30
N SER A 242 -1.29 8.02 -14.88
CA SER A 242 -0.08 8.42 -15.60
C SER A 242 0.21 7.59 -16.86
N LEU A 243 -0.59 6.55 -17.14
CA LEU A 243 -0.40 5.74 -18.33
C LEU A 243 -0.75 6.53 -19.59
N PRO A 244 0.07 6.48 -20.66
CA PRO A 244 -0.06 7.35 -21.83
C PRO A 244 -1.36 7.16 -22.61
N GLU A 245 -1.98 5.99 -22.50
CA GLU A 245 -3.25 5.65 -23.18
C GLU A 245 -4.46 5.74 -22.23
N CYS A 246 -4.32 6.28 -21.02
CA CYS A 246 -5.41 6.39 -20.07
C CYS A 246 -6.38 7.50 -20.52
N PRO A 247 -7.66 7.22 -20.84
CA PRO A 247 -8.60 8.24 -21.29
C PRO A 247 -8.85 9.30 -20.21
N GLU A 248 -9.04 10.56 -20.62
CA GLU A 248 -9.26 11.68 -19.70
C GLU A 248 -10.43 11.43 -18.73
N ALA A 249 -11.51 10.80 -19.21
CA ALA A 249 -12.65 10.44 -18.36
C ALA A 249 -12.25 9.45 -17.25
N VAL A 250 -11.42 8.45 -17.56
CA VAL A 250 -10.89 7.50 -16.58
C VAL A 250 -9.98 8.23 -15.59
N GLN A 251 -9.13 9.14 -16.06
CA GLN A 251 -8.24 9.91 -15.19
C GLN A 251 -9.02 10.73 -14.16
N LYS A 252 -10.02 11.50 -14.62
CA LYS A 252 -10.92 12.27 -13.76
C LYS A 252 -11.70 11.39 -12.79
N CYS A 253 -12.13 10.20 -13.23
CA CYS A 253 -12.84 9.26 -12.38
C CYS A 253 -11.94 8.73 -11.25
N LEU A 254 -10.67 8.43 -11.54
CA LEU A 254 -9.70 7.96 -10.54
C LEU A 254 -9.25 9.07 -9.57
N GLU A 255 -9.37 10.34 -9.96
CA GLU A 255 -9.15 11.49 -9.08
C GLU A 255 -10.33 11.79 -8.15
N SER A 256 -11.55 11.54 -8.62
CA SER A 256 -12.76 11.82 -7.88
C SER A 256 -13.03 10.76 -6.81
N ARG A 257 -12.87 11.14 -5.54
CA ARG A 257 -13.24 10.29 -4.40
C ARG A 257 -14.70 9.86 -4.44
N ASP A 258 -15.60 10.74 -4.90
CA ASP A 258 -17.03 10.43 -4.96
C ASP A 258 -17.34 9.45 -6.10
N ALA A 259 -16.70 9.59 -7.27
CA ALA A 259 -16.83 8.60 -8.34
C ALA A 259 -16.35 7.20 -7.90
N LEU A 260 -15.23 7.12 -7.16
CA LEU A 260 -14.74 5.85 -6.60
C LEU A 260 -15.68 5.26 -5.54
N LYS A 261 -16.32 6.09 -4.70
CA LYS A 261 -17.35 5.63 -3.76
C LYS A 261 -18.59 5.09 -4.47
N VAL A 262 -19.06 5.77 -5.53
CA VAL A 262 -20.16 5.29 -6.36
C VAL A 262 -19.78 3.96 -7.01
N PHE A 263 -18.57 3.87 -7.57
CA PHE A 263 -18.04 2.64 -8.17
C PHE A 263 -18.08 1.46 -7.18
N ALA A 264 -17.49 1.65 -6.00
CA ALA A 264 -17.47 0.64 -4.95
C ALA A 264 -18.88 0.22 -4.55
N THR A 265 -19.83 1.16 -4.46
CA THR A 265 -21.22 0.85 -4.11
C THR A 265 -21.93 0.04 -5.20
N LEU A 266 -21.73 0.37 -6.48
CA LEU A 266 -22.26 -0.43 -7.59
C LEU A 266 -21.67 -1.85 -7.58
N ARG A 267 -20.37 -1.99 -7.32
CA ARG A 267 -19.74 -3.30 -7.18
C ARG A 267 -20.31 -4.12 -6.02
N ARG A 268 -20.58 -3.48 -4.87
CA ARG A 268 -21.25 -4.11 -3.72
C ARG A 268 -22.68 -4.57 -4.06
N ALA A 269 -23.38 -3.81 -4.89
CA ALA A 269 -24.70 -4.19 -5.40
C ALA A 269 -24.65 -5.30 -6.47
N GLY A 270 -23.47 -5.85 -6.77
CA GLY A 270 -23.31 -6.94 -7.74
C GLY A 270 -23.33 -6.47 -9.20
N VAL A 271 -23.27 -5.15 -9.45
CA VAL A 271 -23.20 -4.63 -10.82
C VAL A 271 -21.89 -5.08 -11.46
N ARG A 272 -22.01 -5.66 -12.65
CA ARG A 272 -20.87 -6.15 -13.42
C ARG A 272 -19.93 -5.00 -13.81
N PRO A 273 -18.60 -5.14 -13.65
CA PRO A 273 -17.64 -4.09 -13.98
C PRO A 273 -17.76 -3.58 -15.41
N GLU A 274 -18.07 -4.47 -16.35
CA GLU A 274 -18.15 -4.14 -17.78
C GLU A 274 -19.26 -3.13 -18.11
N LEU A 275 -20.25 -2.99 -17.21
CA LEU A 275 -21.36 -2.06 -17.36
C LEU A 275 -21.06 -0.69 -16.74
N ILE A 276 -19.99 -0.57 -15.95
CA ILE A 276 -19.64 0.65 -15.23
C ILE A 276 -18.58 1.40 -16.03
N THR A 277 -18.97 2.52 -16.65
CA THR A 277 -18.05 3.36 -17.44
C THR A 277 -17.66 4.62 -16.67
N ALA A 278 -16.50 5.21 -17.01
CA ALA A 278 -16.05 6.47 -16.42
C ALA A 278 -17.06 7.61 -16.61
N GLU A 279 -17.68 7.71 -17.79
CA GLU A 279 -18.67 8.75 -18.09
C GLU A 279 -19.91 8.61 -17.22
N THR A 280 -20.42 7.39 -17.05
CA THR A 280 -21.58 7.11 -16.19
C THR A 280 -21.27 7.46 -14.74
N LEU A 281 -20.09 7.11 -14.22
CA LEU A 281 -19.69 7.44 -12.85
C LEU A 281 -19.51 8.94 -12.65
N LEU A 282 -18.86 9.63 -13.58
CA LEU A 282 -18.67 11.08 -13.50
C LEU A 282 -19.99 11.83 -13.62
N SER A 283 -20.96 11.31 -14.38
CA SER A 283 -22.32 11.85 -14.41
C SER A 283 -23.05 11.60 -13.10
N ALA A 284 -22.97 10.37 -12.57
CA ALA A 284 -23.62 9.98 -11.32
C ALA A 284 -23.04 10.75 -10.11
N SER A 285 -21.73 10.94 -10.04
CA SER A 285 -21.05 11.65 -8.95
C SER A 285 -21.35 13.15 -8.92
N LYS A 286 -21.85 13.71 -10.03
CA LYS A 286 -22.28 15.12 -10.12
C LYS A 286 -23.76 15.31 -9.75
N ARG A 287 -24.54 14.23 -9.67
CA ARG A 287 -25.98 14.30 -9.40
C ARG A 287 -26.26 14.48 -7.92
N ASP A 288 -27.43 15.03 -7.65
CA ASP A 288 -27.95 15.41 -6.35
C ASP A 288 -27.78 14.30 -5.28
N PRO A 289 -27.39 14.60 -4.03
CA PRO A 289 -27.38 13.65 -2.91
C PRO A 289 -28.67 12.82 -2.78
N ALA A 290 -29.83 13.31 -3.25
CA ALA A 290 -31.05 12.51 -3.32
C ALA A 290 -30.90 11.22 -4.16
N TRP A 291 -30.17 11.27 -5.27
CA TRP A 291 -29.85 10.09 -6.09
C TRP A 291 -28.91 9.14 -5.36
N MET A 292 -27.95 9.68 -4.62
CA MET A 292 -27.01 8.90 -3.83
C MET A 292 -27.75 8.17 -2.69
N SER A 293 -28.70 8.83 -2.02
CA SER A 293 -29.56 8.20 -1.01
C SER A 293 -30.48 7.13 -1.59
N ALA A 294 -31.09 7.37 -2.76
CA ALA A 294 -31.93 6.39 -3.45
C ALA A 294 -31.16 5.11 -3.87
N LEU A 295 -29.87 5.25 -4.18
CA LEU A 295 -28.96 4.13 -4.47
C LEU A 295 -28.37 3.49 -3.21
N GLY A 296 -28.73 3.96 -2.01
CA GLY A 296 -28.18 3.49 -0.73
C GLY A 296 -26.70 3.84 -0.53
N ILE A 297 -26.22 4.88 -1.19
CA ILE A 297 -24.83 5.38 -1.12
C ILE A 297 -24.66 6.39 0.03
N LEU A 298 -25.73 7.10 0.42
CA LEU A 298 -25.79 8.02 1.56
C LEU A 298 -26.74 7.52 2.65
#